data_AF-A0A9P8BSS6-F1
#
_entry.id   AF-A0A9P8BSS6-F1
#
_cell.length_a   1.000
_cell.length_b   1.000
_cell.length_c   1.000
_cell.angle_alpha   90.00
_cell.angle_beta   90.00
_cell.angle_gamma   90.00
#
_symmetry.space_group_name_H-M   'P 1'
#
loop_
_entity.id
_entity.type
_entity.pdbx_description
1 polymer ?
#
loop_
_entity_poly.entity_id
_entity_poly.type
_entity_poly.pdbx_seq_one_letter_code
_entity_poly.pdbx_strand_id
1 'polypeptide(L)' 'MRRIFKVTSELYPNATVNEVVVPNSKSFEIYVTHNGSKNKLIWSGKAHAPPKRLAFPDSSVYLDLLKAELKDK' A
#
# COMPACT_ATOMS: atom_id res chain seq x y z
N MET A 1 -1.39 15.31 -1.46
CA MET A 1 -1.82 13.90 -1.67
C MET A 1 -0.60 13.07 -2.06
N ARG A 2 -0.25 11.98 -1.37
CA ARG A 2 0.93 11.17 -1.73
C ARG A 2 0.73 10.54 -3.12
N ARG A 3 1.82 10.41 -3.88
CA ARG A 3 1.83 9.98 -5.30
C ARG A 3 1.11 8.65 -5.53
N ILE A 4 1.24 7.70 -4.59
CA ILE A 4 0.57 6.39 -4.65
C ILE A 4 -0.96 6.51 -4.65
N PHE A 5 -1.56 7.41 -3.85
CA PHE A 5 -3.02 7.57 -3.78
C PHE A 5 -3.60 8.02 -5.12
N LYS A 6 -2.92 8.98 -5.76
CA LYS A 6 -3.34 9.52 -7.06
C LYS A 6 -3.33 8.42 -8.13
N VAL A 7 -2.25 7.63 -8.17
CA VAL A 7 -2.09 6.53 -9.14
C VAL A 7 -3.14 5.44 -8.92
N THR A 8 -3.44 5.08 -7.67
CA THR A 8 -4.48 4.08 -7.37
C THR A 8 -5.86 4.54 -7.81
N SER A 9 -6.23 5.80 -7.54
CA SER A 9 -7.51 6.36 -7.95
C SER A 9 -7.64 6.51 -9.48
N GLU A 10 -6.53 6.75 -10.19
CA GLU A 10 -6.52 6.81 -11.67
C GLU A 10 -6.71 5.43 -12.31
N LEU A 11 -6.09 4.39 -11.75
CA LEU A 11 -6.14 3.03 -12.31
C LEU A 11 -7.35 2.21 -11.81
N TYR A 12 -7.82 2.50 -10.61
CA TYR A 12 -8.92 1.79 -9.96
C TYR A 12 -9.93 2.82 -9.41
N PRO A 13 -10.78 3.40 -10.27
CA PRO A 13 -11.72 4.45 -9.88
C PRO A 13 -12.76 3.98 -8.84
N ASN A 14 -12.99 2.67 -8.75
CA ASN A 14 -13.89 2.06 -7.78
C ASN A 14 -13.18 1.65 -6.47
N ALA A 15 -11.86 1.84 -6.36
CA ALA A 15 -11.12 1.51 -5.16
C ALA A 15 -11.14 2.68 -4.17
N THR A 16 -11.50 2.39 -2.91
CA THR A 16 -11.40 3.34 -1.81
C THR A 16 -10.02 3.23 -1.18
N VAL A 17 -9.28 4.33 -1.12
CA VAL A 17 -7.99 4.36 -0.41
C VAL A 17 -8.13 5.11 0.90
N ASN A 18 -7.89 4.42 2.02
CA ASN A 18 -7.97 4.97 3.36
C ASN A 18 -6.56 5.07 3.97
N GLU A 19 -6.18 6.25 4.45
CA GLU A 19 -4.98 6.42 5.27
C GLU A 19 -5.34 6.27 6.75
N VAL A 20 -4.72 5.31 7.42
CA VAL A 20 -4.86 5.14 8.87
C VAL A 20 -3.55 5.55 9.52
N VAL A 21 -3.58 6.65 10.28
CA VAL A 21 -2.43 7.13 11.04
C VAL A 21 -2.48 6.54 12.44
N VAL A 22 -1.51 5.68 12.76
CA VAL A 22 -1.35 5.12 14.09
C VAL A 22 -0.33 5.96 14.87
N PRO A 23 -0.71 6.59 15.99
CA PRO A 23 0.22 7.36 16.82
C PRO A 23 1.41 6.51 17.25
N ASN A 24 2.62 7.10 17.29
CA ASN A 24 3.87 6.44 17.68
C ASN A 24 4.30 5.24 16.82
N SER A 25 3.66 5.01 15.67
CA SER A 25 4.11 3.96 14.76
C SER A 25 5.44 4.34 14.11
N LYS A 26 6.44 3.47 14.29
CA LYS A 26 7.75 3.53 13.59
C LYS A 26 7.74 2.78 12.27
N SER A 27 6.57 2.45 11.75
CA SER A 27 6.35 1.72 10.49
C SER A 27 5.16 2.30 9.75
N PHE A 28 5.18 2.15 8.42
CA PHE A 28 3.97 2.24 7.63
C PHE A 28 3.77 0.89 6.93
N GLU A 29 2.52 0.55 6.70
CA GLU A 29 2.10 -0.69 6.07
C GLU A 29 1.02 -0.37 5.05
N ILE A 30 1.02 -1.10 3.94
CA ILE A 30 0.02 -0.95 2.89
C ILE A 30 -0.75 -2.25 2.80
N TYR A 31 -2.05 -2.15 3.00
CA TYR A 31 -2.99 -3.27 2.93
C TYR A 31 -3.91 -3.13 1.74
N VAL A 32 -4.27 -4.25 1.14
CA VAL A 32 -5.32 -4.35 0.13
C VAL A 32 -6.46 -5.17 0.70
N THR A 33 -7.68 -4.65 0.54
CA THR A 33 -8.91 -5.33 0.95
C THR A 33 -9.77 -5.51 -0.29
N HIS A 34 -10.08 -6.75 -0.62
CA HIS A 34 -11.07 -7.08 -1.64
C HIS A 34 -12.42 -7.35 -0.97
N ASN A 35 -13.54 -6.99 -1.61
CA ASN A 35 -14.89 -7.11 -1.06
C ASN A 35 -15.11 -8.46 -0.35
N GLY A 36 -15.29 -8.43 0.98
CA GLY A 36 -15.52 -9.61 1.83
C GLY A 36 -14.27 -10.45 2.19
N SER A 37 -13.08 -10.05 1.76
CA SER A 37 -11.81 -10.76 2.04
C SER A 37 -11.02 -10.09 3.16
N LYS A 38 -10.16 -10.87 3.83
CA LYS A 38 -9.24 -10.35 4.85
C LYS A 38 -8.27 -9.33 4.23
N ASN A 39 -7.90 -8.31 5.01
CA ASN A 39 -6.87 -7.35 4.63
C ASN A 39 -5.55 -8.11 4.39
N LYS A 40 -4.97 -7.94 3.21
CA LYS A 40 -3.67 -8.53 2.90
C LYS A 40 -2.60 -7.46 2.85
N LEU A 41 -1.50 -7.71 3.56
CA LEU A 41 -0.33 -6.84 3.57
C LEU A 41 0.42 -6.99 2.24
N ILE A 42 0.58 -5.90 1.50
CA ILE A 42 1.36 -5.88 0.26
C ILE A 42 2.70 -5.16 0.41
N TRP A 43 2.86 -4.32 1.44
CA TRP A 43 4.14 -3.66 1.73
C TRP A 43 4.28 -3.30 3.19
N SER A 44 5.48 -3.50 3.74
CA SER A 44 5.86 -3.00 5.07
C SER A 44 7.13 -2.16 4.97
N GLY A 45 7.03 -0.89 5.40
CA GLY A 45 8.15 0.03 5.49
C GLY A 45 9.14 -0.30 6.62
N LYS A 46 8.92 -1.38 7.36
CA LYS A 46 9.75 -1.83 8.48
C LYS A 46 10.90 -2.74 8.04
N ALA A 47 10.75 -3.43 6.90
CA ALA A 47 11.67 -4.48 6.46
C ALA A 47 12.82 -3.99 5.56
N HIS A 48 12.71 -2.81 4.95
CA HIS A 48 13.51 -2.44 3.78
C HIS A 48 14.60 -1.38 4.00
N ALA A 49 14.78 -0.80 5.19
CA ALA A 49 15.81 0.21 5.40
C ALA A 49 16.49 0.13 6.78
N PRO A 50 17.80 0.45 6.86
CA PRO A 50 18.44 0.72 8.14
C PRO A 50 17.70 1.86 8.87
N PRO A 51 17.80 1.95 10.21
CA PRO A 51 16.78 2.53 11.11
C PRO A 51 16.51 4.04 11.01
N LYS A 52 16.92 4.73 9.93
CA LYS A 52 16.83 6.17 9.79
C LYS A 52 15.65 6.67 8.96
N ARG A 53 15.06 5.90 8.03
CA ARG A 53 13.95 6.38 7.17
C ARG A 53 12.97 5.26 6.81
N LEU A 54 11.68 5.55 6.88
CA LEU A 54 10.62 4.71 6.33
C LEU A 54 10.77 4.62 4.80
N ALA A 55 10.95 3.42 4.27
CA ALA A 55 11.11 3.19 2.82
C ALA A 55 9.76 2.99 2.15
N PHE A 56 9.21 4.06 1.57
CA PHE A 56 8.04 3.99 0.70
C PHE A 56 8.38 3.23 -0.60
N PRO A 57 7.49 2.36 -1.10
CA PRO A 57 7.72 1.70 -2.38
C PRO A 57 7.66 2.73 -3.51
N ASP A 58 8.47 2.51 -4.54
CA ASP A 58 8.30 3.20 -5.81
C ASP A 58 6.93 2.90 -6.42
N SER A 59 6.45 3.82 -7.26
CA SER A 59 5.12 3.67 -7.88
C SER A 59 5.02 2.41 -8.76
N SER A 60 6.09 2.01 -9.45
CA SER A 60 6.14 0.77 -10.23
C SER A 60 6.01 -0.47 -9.33
N VAL A 61 6.82 -0.55 -8.28
CA VAL A 61 6.81 -1.66 -7.31
C VAL A 61 5.44 -1.79 -6.64
N TYR A 62 4.87 -0.67 -6.21
CA TYR A 62 3.53 -0.63 -5.63
C TYR A 62 2.47 -1.19 -6.61
N LEU A 63 2.53 -0.79 -7.88
CA LEU A 63 1.57 -1.24 -8.89
C LEU A 63 1.72 -2.72 -9.23
N ASP A 64 2.94 -3.24 -9.29
CA ASP A 64 3.17 -4.65 -9.56
C ASP A 64 2.64 -5.52 -8.42
N LEU A 65 2.85 -5.11 -7.17
CA LEU A 65 2.30 -5.78 -5.99
C LEU A 65 0.77 -5.71 -5.96
N LEU A 66 0.20 -4.55 -6.26
CA LEU A 66 -1.25 -4.36 -6.33
C LEU A 66 -1.87 -5.22 -7.44
N LYS A 67 -1.25 -5.26 -8.63
CA LYS A 67 -1.70 -6.09 -9.75
C LYS A 67 -1.57 -7.56 -9.47
N ALA A 68 -0.47 -8.00 -8.86
CA ALA A 68 -0.30 -9.38 -8.45
C ALA A 68 -1.41 -9.81 -7.49
N GLU A 69 -1.77 -8.93 -6.55
CA GLU A 69 -2.83 -9.22 -5.60
C GLU A 69 -4.23 -9.25 -6.23
N LEU A 70 -4.49 -8.35 -7.18
CA LEU A 70 -5.78 -8.28 -7.87
C LEU A 70 -5.96 -9.34 -8.97
N LYS A 71 -4.86 -9.92 -9.49
CA LYS A 71 -4.89 -10.98 -10.52
C LYS A 71 -5.04 -12.39 -9.95
N ASP A 72 -4.78 -12.60 -8.66
CA ASP A 72 -4.82 -13.93 -8.02
C ASP A 72 -6.25 -14.49 -7.85
N LYS A 73 -7.25 -13.96 -8.59
CA LYS A 73 -8.66 -14.43 -8.59
C LYS A 73 -9.38 -14.20 -9.90
#